data_AF-A0A847A8S6-F1
#
_entry.id   AF-A0A847A8S6-F1
#
_cell.length_a   1.000
_cell.length_b   1.000
_cell.length_c   1.000
_cell.angle_alpha   90.00
_cell.angle_beta   90.00
_cell.angle_gamma   90.00
#
_symmetry.space_group_name_H-M   'P 1'
#
loop_
_entity.id
_entity.type
_entity.pdbx_description
1 polymer ?
#
loop_
_entity_poly.entity_id
_entity_poly.type
_entity_poly.pdbx_seq_one_letter_code
_entity_poly.pdbx_strand_id
1 'polypeptide(L)'
;MGVPERSGGLVFLGAIGKMMPFFLCVGNEAHVCDYFDGLNASLILANLAIILEGSALTSEEHRGVNLPPMACLRFRDLVKNYSVTLPERAIAYYNLLTVKKTPAIVLEEMKEAAGRALEMAIQRIADQRQILAERVGDPLEAAYSRPRVMLFSELVEKARERAVDFEDVISSFLKSLPEELDKRERGVELVYHLLDLAGEKGPMIVTGFLPPYYPPRLNRRETEGERAILRAVERLRQEGEKADLHISTTEVFSGIIDLSYFGFQGDGEDLDLLAENTPLWGREYSFPLEELKMLDVPAVNFGPLGKDDHKVGERIYLPFYLDTLPGLFSSLVRFVAEESAAAEK
;
A
#
# COMPACT_ATOMS: atom_id res chain seq x y z
N MET A 1 -9.08 -37.69 7.47
CA MET A 1 -8.41 -37.71 6.15
C MET A 1 -6.92 -37.71 6.44
N GLY A 2 -6.19 -38.70 5.90
CA GLY A 2 -4.82 -39.01 6.29
C GLY A 2 -3.89 -37.80 6.14
N VAL A 3 -2.95 -37.67 7.09
CA VAL A 3 -1.81 -36.74 6.95
C VAL A 3 -1.04 -37.19 5.71
N PRO A 4 -0.79 -36.33 4.70
CA PRO A 4 -0.02 -36.74 3.55
C PRO A 4 1.39 -37.17 3.97
N GLU A 5 1.97 -37.99 3.11
CA GLU A 5 3.39 -38.32 2.98
C GLU A 5 4.30 -37.08 3.13
N ARG A 6 5.61 -37.31 3.29
CA ARG A 6 6.60 -36.27 3.60
C ARG A 6 6.43 -35.03 2.70
N SER A 7 6.33 -33.84 3.30
CA SER A 7 6.17 -32.59 2.53
C SER A 7 7.41 -32.32 1.67
N GLY A 8 7.19 -32.18 0.36
CA GLY A 8 8.21 -31.83 -0.63
C GLY A 8 8.41 -30.32 -0.82
N GLY A 9 7.73 -29.48 -0.03
CA GLY A 9 7.77 -28.02 -0.17
C GLY A 9 6.50 -27.41 -0.77
N LEU A 10 6.47 -26.08 -0.79
CA LEU A 10 5.43 -25.26 -1.40
C LEU A 10 6.07 -24.39 -2.49
N VAL A 11 5.50 -24.47 -3.69
CA VAL A 11 5.87 -23.63 -4.83
C VAL A 11 4.88 -22.48 -4.95
N PHE A 12 5.38 -21.25 -5.08
CA PHE A 12 4.56 -20.08 -5.33
C PHE A 12 4.71 -19.63 -6.77
N LEU A 13 3.57 -19.51 -7.46
CA LEU A 13 3.50 -19.15 -8.88
C LEU A 13 3.41 -17.64 -9.13
N GLY A 14 3.59 -16.84 -8.08
CA GLY A 14 3.48 -15.40 -8.17
C GLY A 14 3.79 -14.73 -6.85
N ALA A 15 3.89 -13.42 -6.89
CA ALA A 15 4.16 -12.54 -5.76
C ALA A 15 3.01 -11.55 -5.57
N ILE A 16 2.61 -11.35 -4.32
CA ILE A 16 1.65 -10.34 -3.93
C ILE A 16 2.24 -8.94 -4.15
N GLY A 17 1.39 -8.02 -4.59
CA GLY A 17 1.68 -6.59 -4.61
C GLY A 17 1.42 -5.95 -3.26
N LYS A 18 2.01 -4.78 -3.04
CA LYS A 18 1.86 -4.01 -1.82
C LYS A 18 1.98 -2.51 -2.09
N MET A 19 0.98 -1.77 -1.66
CA MET A 19 0.93 -0.30 -1.66
C MET A 19 0.73 0.21 -0.23
N MET A 20 1.09 1.47 0.02
CA MET A 20 0.78 2.14 1.30
C MET A 20 0.07 3.47 1.10
N PRO A 21 -1.26 3.45 0.95
CA PRO A 21 -2.08 4.66 0.96
C PRO A 21 -1.87 5.47 2.24
N PHE A 22 -1.67 6.78 2.12
CA PHE A 22 -1.71 7.72 3.25
C PHE A 22 -2.86 8.71 3.08
N PHE A 23 -3.34 9.23 4.21
CA PHE A 23 -4.39 10.23 4.29
C PHE A 23 -4.01 11.27 5.33
N LEU A 24 -3.62 12.46 4.89
CA LEU A 24 -3.40 13.62 5.76
C LEU A 24 -4.72 14.40 5.86
N CYS A 25 -5.40 14.25 6.99
CA CYS A 25 -6.61 15.00 7.32
C CYS A 25 -6.25 16.40 7.81
N VAL A 26 -6.90 17.40 7.22
CA VAL A 26 -6.74 18.82 7.55
C VAL A 26 -8.10 19.36 7.97
N GLY A 27 -8.22 19.66 9.26
CA GLY A 27 -9.37 20.28 9.88
C GLY A 27 -9.33 21.81 9.83
N ASN A 28 -10.15 22.44 10.66
CA ASN A 28 -10.13 23.87 10.92
C ASN A 28 -9.96 24.10 12.41
N GLU A 29 -8.99 24.94 12.77
CA GLU A 29 -8.79 25.35 14.16
C GLU A 29 -9.99 26.15 14.66
N ALA A 30 -10.37 25.88 15.91
CA ALA A 30 -11.24 26.73 16.70
C ALA A 30 -10.83 26.62 18.17
N HIS A 31 -11.08 27.67 18.94
CA HIS A 31 -10.97 27.58 20.39
C HIS A 31 -11.98 26.55 20.91
N VAL A 32 -11.66 25.76 21.94
CA VAL A 32 -12.56 24.68 22.38
C VAL A 32 -13.93 25.16 22.88
N CYS A 33 -14.05 26.43 23.31
CA CYS A 33 -15.34 27.02 23.66
C CYS A 33 -16.21 27.31 22.42
N ASP A 34 -15.57 27.47 21.26
CA ASP A 34 -16.19 27.73 19.96
C ASP A 34 -16.11 26.44 19.10
N TYR A 35 -16.29 25.28 19.73
CA TYR A 35 -16.03 23.95 19.14
C TYR A 35 -16.68 23.75 17.76
N PHE A 36 -17.85 24.34 17.53
CA PHE A 36 -18.63 24.21 16.29
C PHE A 36 -18.22 25.17 15.17
N ASP A 37 -17.26 26.06 15.42
CA ASP A 37 -16.67 26.94 14.39
C ASP A 37 -15.51 26.24 13.66
N GLY A 38 -14.98 25.16 14.23
CA GLY A 38 -13.90 24.35 13.67
C GLY A 38 -14.35 22.95 13.28
N LEU A 39 -13.40 22.19 12.74
CA LEU A 39 -13.55 20.76 12.47
C LEU A 39 -12.28 20.05 12.90
N ASN A 40 -12.38 19.19 13.92
CA ASN A 40 -11.23 18.48 14.46
C ASN A 40 -10.73 17.40 13.47
N ALA A 41 -9.45 17.47 13.08
CA ALA A 41 -8.85 16.52 12.15
C ALA A 41 -8.90 15.07 12.66
N SER A 42 -8.86 14.85 13.98
CA SER A 42 -9.00 13.52 14.58
C SER A 42 -10.39 12.92 14.37
N LEU A 43 -11.44 13.75 14.25
CA LEU A 43 -12.78 13.26 13.90
C LEU A 43 -12.83 12.80 12.44
N ILE A 44 -12.21 13.55 11.53
CA ILE A 44 -12.10 13.16 10.11
C ILE A 44 -11.36 11.82 10.02
N LEU A 45 -10.22 11.72 10.71
CA LEU A 45 -9.39 10.53 10.72
C LEU A 45 -10.12 9.31 11.31
N ALA A 46 -10.91 9.49 12.37
CA ALA A 46 -11.72 8.44 12.96
C ALA A 46 -12.80 7.91 12.00
N ASN A 47 -13.49 8.80 11.28
CA ASN A 47 -14.47 8.38 10.26
C ASN A 47 -13.81 7.63 9.11
N LEU A 48 -12.59 8.03 8.72
CA LEU A 48 -11.81 7.31 7.72
C LEU A 48 -11.45 5.89 8.19
N ALA A 49 -11.04 5.73 9.45
CA ALA A 49 -10.74 4.40 10.01
C ALA A 49 -11.96 3.48 10.03
N ILE A 50 -13.16 4.00 10.32
CA ILE A 50 -14.42 3.22 10.24
C ILE A 50 -14.69 2.71 8.81
N ILE A 51 -14.25 3.44 7.79
CA ILE A 51 -14.44 3.06 6.38
C ILE A 51 -13.40 2.02 5.93
N LEU A 52 -12.13 2.18 6.35
CA LEU A 52 -11.00 1.46 5.77
C LEU A 52 -10.49 0.29 6.61
N GLU A 53 -10.44 0.42 7.94
CA GLU A 53 -9.79 -0.57 8.81
C GLU A 53 -10.49 -1.93 8.73
N GLY A 54 -9.79 -2.96 8.25
CA GLY A 54 -10.34 -4.32 8.16
C GLY A 54 -11.50 -4.46 7.15
N SER A 55 -11.70 -3.47 6.28
CA SER A 55 -12.86 -3.41 5.38
C SER A 55 -12.75 -4.42 4.24
N ALA A 56 -13.73 -5.31 4.10
CA ALA A 56 -13.78 -6.31 3.04
C ALA A 56 -13.77 -5.69 1.62
N LEU A 57 -14.23 -4.44 1.46
CA LEU A 57 -14.21 -3.73 0.17
C LEU A 57 -12.79 -3.41 -0.30
N THR A 58 -11.83 -3.36 0.61
CA THR A 58 -10.43 -3.10 0.28
C THR A 58 -9.65 -4.38 -0.06
N SER A 59 -10.20 -5.55 0.25
CA SER A 59 -9.61 -6.87 -0.04
C SER A 59 -9.79 -7.25 -1.51
N GLU A 60 -8.83 -8.02 -2.04
CA GLU A 60 -8.93 -8.66 -3.34
C GLU A 60 -9.07 -10.18 -3.22
N GLU A 61 -9.69 -10.79 -4.22
CA GLU A 61 -9.77 -12.24 -4.38
C GLU A 61 -8.92 -12.67 -5.58
N HIS A 62 -8.19 -13.77 -5.44
CA HIS A 62 -7.53 -14.44 -6.56
C HIS A 62 -7.61 -15.97 -6.43
N ARG A 63 -8.29 -16.60 -7.39
CA ARG A 63 -8.41 -18.06 -7.54
C ARG A 63 -8.91 -18.78 -6.27
N GLY A 64 -9.93 -18.23 -5.65
CA GLY A 64 -10.60 -18.74 -4.45
C GLY A 64 -9.93 -18.35 -3.14
N VAL A 65 -8.89 -17.52 -3.18
CA VAL A 65 -8.17 -17.04 -1.98
C VAL A 65 -8.40 -15.54 -1.81
N ASN A 66 -8.91 -15.14 -0.65
CA ASN A 66 -9.02 -13.74 -0.27
C ASN A 66 -7.71 -13.24 0.32
N LEU A 67 -7.28 -12.06 -0.11
CA LEU A 67 -6.18 -11.33 0.51
C LEU A 67 -6.67 -10.61 1.77
N PRO A 68 -5.79 -10.35 2.75
CA PRO A 68 -6.13 -9.47 3.86
C PRO A 68 -6.61 -8.08 3.36
N PRO A 69 -7.60 -7.48 4.03
CA PRO A 69 -8.02 -6.10 3.75
C PRO A 69 -6.93 -5.09 4.16
N MET A 70 -7.17 -3.82 3.89
CA MET A 70 -6.35 -2.74 4.43
C MET A 70 -6.24 -2.82 5.95
N ALA A 71 -5.01 -2.65 6.43
CA ALA A 71 -4.71 -2.57 7.86
C ALA A 71 -3.97 -1.27 8.16
N CYS A 72 -4.47 -0.49 9.11
CA CYS A 72 -3.88 0.75 9.55
C CYS A 72 -2.56 0.45 10.26
N LEU A 73 -1.46 0.96 9.71
CA LEU A 73 -0.14 0.80 10.31
C LEU A 73 0.22 1.97 11.22
N ARG A 74 -0.43 3.12 11.03
CA ARG A 74 -0.22 4.31 11.83
C ARG A 74 -1.48 5.17 11.82
N PHE A 75 -1.84 5.67 12.99
CA PHE A 75 -2.95 6.58 13.23
C PHE A 75 -2.52 7.57 14.32
N ARG A 76 -2.38 8.87 14.00
CA ARG A 76 -2.02 9.91 14.99
C ARG A 76 -2.43 11.31 14.55
N ASP A 77 -2.68 12.19 15.50
CA ASP A 77 -2.65 13.62 15.23
C ASP A 77 -1.19 14.12 15.05
N LEU A 78 -1.03 15.29 14.44
CA LEU A 78 0.26 15.92 14.19
C LEU A 78 0.44 17.21 15.02
N VAL A 79 -0.26 17.32 16.15
CA VAL A 79 -0.15 18.48 17.04
C VAL A 79 1.18 18.42 17.79
N LYS A 80 2.08 19.37 17.53
CA LYS A 80 3.41 19.38 18.14
C LYS A 80 3.41 19.85 19.59
N ASN A 81 2.50 20.73 19.97
CA ASN A 81 2.42 21.34 21.30
C ASN A 81 0.98 21.37 21.83
N TYR A 82 0.80 21.16 23.13
CA TYR A 82 -0.51 21.30 23.77
C TYR A 82 -1.06 22.72 23.63
N SER A 83 -2.32 22.82 23.25
CA SER A 83 -3.07 24.08 23.18
C SER A 83 -4.57 23.82 23.41
N VAL A 84 -5.32 24.89 23.63
CA VAL A 84 -6.79 24.87 23.80
C VAL A 84 -7.47 25.13 22.45
N THR A 85 -6.94 24.53 21.38
CA THR A 85 -7.49 24.60 20.03
C THR A 85 -7.73 23.20 19.47
N LEU A 86 -8.68 23.08 18.56
CA LEU A 86 -8.93 21.82 17.87
C LEU A 86 -7.71 21.41 17.02
N PRO A 87 -7.28 20.14 17.06
CA PRO A 87 -6.25 19.61 16.18
C PRO A 87 -6.53 19.90 14.70
N GLU A 88 -5.63 20.65 14.06
CA GLU A 88 -5.73 20.99 12.65
C GLU A 88 -5.33 19.82 11.74
N ARG A 89 -4.40 18.96 12.18
CA ARG A 89 -3.78 17.96 11.29
C ARG A 89 -3.68 16.60 11.95
N ALA A 90 -4.06 15.57 11.20
CA ALA A 90 -3.94 14.18 11.61
C ALA A 90 -3.64 13.30 10.40
N ILE A 91 -2.96 12.18 10.62
CA ILE A 91 -2.56 11.28 9.53
C ILE A 91 -2.79 9.82 9.87
N ALA A 92 -3.18 9.07 8.85
CA ALA A 92 -3.07 7.62 8.84
C ALA A 92 -2.46 7.13 7.54
N TYR A 93 -1.82 5.97 7.61
CA TYR A 93 -1.46 5.20 6.42
C TYR A 93 -1.71 3.71 6.65
N TYR A 94 -2.10 3.05 5.57
CA TYR A 94 -2.59 1.68 5.58
C TYR A 94 -1.66 0.80 4.77
N ASN A 95 -1.54 -0.46 5.14
CA ASN A 95 -1.00 -1.50 4.27
C ASN A 95 -2.10 -2.02 3.37
N LEU A 96 -1.93 -1.95 2.05
CA LEU A 96 -2.80 -2.59 1.08
C LEU A 96 -2.03 -3.65 0.31
N LEU A 97 -2.51 -4.89 0.34
CA LEU A 97 -1.98 -5.98 -0.48
C LEU A 97 -2.82 -6.12 -1.74
N THR A 98 -2.17 -6.30 -2.89
CA THR A 98 -2.85 -6.36 -4.20
C THR A 98 -2.37 -7.50 -5.08
N VAL A 99 -3.21 -7.84 -6.05
CA VAL A 99 -3.01 -8.84 -7.11
C VAL A 99 -3.61 -8.36 -8.44
N LYS A 100 -4.66 -7.53 -8.41
CA LYS A 100 -5.28 -6.97 -9.63
C LYS A 100 -5.34 -5.43 -9.59
N LYS A 101 -5.63 -4.83 -8.44
CA LYS A 101 -5.71 -3.37 -8.27
C LYS A 101 -4.42 -2.67 -8.70
N THR A 102 -4.56 -1.71 -9.60
CA THR A 102 -3.49 -0.80 -10.04
C THR A 102 -3.48 0.48 -9.19
N PRO A 103 -2.37 1.24 -9.17
CA PRO A 103 -2.31 2.57 -8.54
C PRO A 103 -3.49 3.49 -8.90
N ALA A 104 -3.93 3.54 -10.16
CA ALA A 104 -5.07 4.38 -10.56
C ALA A 104 -6.37 3.97 -9.85
N ILE A 105 -6.68 2.67 -9.83
CA ILE A 105 -7.87 2.15 -9.13
C ILE A 105 -7.81 2.49 -7.64
N VAL A 106 -6.64 2.29 -7.03
CA VAL A 106 -6.47 2.55 -5.59
C VAL A 106 -6.60 4.05 -5.28
N LEU A 107 -6.10 4.95 -6.14
CA LEU A 107 -6.28 6.39 -5.97
C LEU A 107 -7.77 6.79 -6.00
N GLU A 108 -8.57 6.23 -6.90
CA GLU A 108 -10.01 6.50 -6.95
C GLU A 108 -10.74 5.97 -5.70
N GLU A 109 -10.43 4.75 -5.26
CA GLU A 109 -10.97 4.20 -4.00
C GLU A 109 -10.58 5.07 -2.79
N MET A 110 -9.34 5.57 -2.76
CA MET A 110 -8.87 6.50 -1.73
C MET A 110 -9.64 7.82 -1.76
N LYS A 111 -9.92 8.38 -2.95
CA LYS A 111 -10.70 9.60 -3.08
C LYS A 111 -12.13 9.42 -2.58
N GLU A 112 -12.78 8.33 -2.94
CA GLU A 112 -14.14 8.00 -2.48
C GLU A 112 -14.19 7.83 -0.96
N ALA A 113 -13.26 7.06 -0.39
CA ALA A 113 -13.19 6.86 1.05
C ALA A 113 -12.92 8.17 1.81
N ALA A 114 -12.00 9.00 1.30
CA ALA A 114 -11.69 10.31 1.86
C ALA A 114 -12.89 11.28 1.81
N GLY A 115 -13.59 11.34 0.67
CA GLY A 115 -14.78 12.16 0.50
C GLY A 115 -15.88 11.76 1.49
N ARG A 116 -16.16 10.46 1.59
CA ARG A 116 -17.13 9.92 2.55
C ARG A 116 -16.74 10.21 4.00
N ALA A 117 -15.46 10.08 4.36
CA ALA A 117 -14.98 10.36 5.72
C ALA A 117 -15.21 11.84 6.11
N LEU A 118 -14.95 12.77 5.17
CA LEU A 118 -15.21 14.20 5.36
C LEU A 118 -16.70 14.49 5.53
N GLU A 119 -17.55 13.91 4.68
CA GLU A 119 -19.01 14.05 4.76
C GLU A 119 -19.55 13.54 6.10
N MET A 120 -19.12 12.35 6.54
CA MET A 120 -19.51 11.77 7.82
C MET A 120 -19.09 12.67 9.00
N ALA A 121 -17.87 13.23 8.96
CA ALA A 121 -17.39 14.13 9.99
C ALA A 121 -18.20 15.44 10.04
N ILE A 122 -18.45 16.06 8.90
CA ILE A 122 -19.24 17.31 8.80
C ILE A 122 -20.67 17.07 9.25
N GLN A 123 -21.32 15.99 8.79
CA GLN A 123 -22.68 15.65 9.17
C GLN A 123 -22.78 15.39 10.67
N ARG A 124 -21.81 14.65 11.24
CA ARG A 124 -21.75 14.40 12.68
C ARG A 124 -21.73 15.70 13.49
N ILE A 125 -20.92 16.67 13.07
CA ILE A 125 -20.87 17.96 13.76
C ILE A 125 -22.15 18.76 13.58
N ALA A 126 -22.72 18.79 12.37
CA ALA A 126 -24.00 19.44 12.10
C ALA A 126 -25.13 18.89 13.00
N ASP A 127 -25.25 17.57 13.10
CA ASP A 127 -26.25 16.91 13.94
C ASP A 127 -26.08 17.26 15.42
N GLN A 128 -24.84 17.24 15.94
CA GLN A 128 -24.58 17.58 17.34
C GLN A 128 -24.82 19.06 17.62
N ARG A 129 -24.50 19.93 16.68
CA ARG A 129 -24.78 21.37 16.77
C ARG A 129 -26.27 21.63 16.86
N GLN A 130 -27.07 20.96 16.02
CA GLN A 130 -28.53 21.06 16.04
C GLN A 130 -29.10 20.64 17.39
N ILE A 131 -28.67 19.50 17.95
CA ILE A 131 -29.13 19.03 19.26
C ILE A 131 -28.84 20.05 20.38
N LEU A 132 -27.70 20.74 20.33
CA LEU A 132 -27.37 21.76 21.33
C LEU A 132 -28.12 23.07 21.12
N ALA A 133 -28.29 23.51 19.87
CA ALA A 133 -29.11 24.67 19.52
C ALA A 133 -30.55 24.52 20.03
N GLU A 134 -31.15 23.34 19.82
CA GLU A 134 -32.50 23.02 20.29
C GLU A 134 -32.65 23.10 21.82
N ARG A 135 -31.58 22.86 22.60
CA ARG A 135 -31.62 22.95 24.07
C ARG A 135 -31.75 24.37 24.60
N VAL A 136 -31.26 25.37 23.86
CA VAL A 136 -31.18 26.77 24.30
C VAL A 136 -32.04 27.72 23.46
N GLY A 137 -32.63 27.23 22.37
CA GLY A 137 -33.51 28.01 21.50
C GLY A 137 -32.78 29.03 20.63
N ASP A 138 -31.49 28.83 20.36
CA ASP A 138 -30.65 29.72 19.58
C ASP A 138 -30.18 29.03 18.28
N PRO A 139 -30.65 29.45 17.09
CA PRO A 139 -30.23 28.87 15.83
C PRO A 139 -28.79 29.26 15.51
N LEU A 140 -27.89 28.30 15.57
CA LEU A 140 -26.50 28.49 15.19
C LEU A 140 -26.33 28.34 13.66
N GLU A 141 -25.91 29.38 12.94
CA GLU A 141 -25.66 29.32 11.48
C GLU A 141 -24.48 28.39 11.14
N ALA A 142 -24.72 27.41 10.27
CA ALA A 142 -23.69 26.50 9.78
C ALA A 142 -22.92 27.12 8.61
N ALA A 143 -21.58 27.15 8.70
CA ALA A 143 -20.73 27.48 7.56
C ALA A 143 -19.42 26.69 7.61
N TYR A 144 -19.47 25.42 7.20
CA TYR A 144 -18.25 24.74 6.77
C TYR A 144 -18.05 25.01 5.28
N SER A 145 -16.80 25.32 4.90
CA SER A 145 -16.39 25.28 3.50
C SER A 145 -16.62 23.87 2.92
N ARG A 146 -16.87 23.80 1.61
CA ARG A 146 -17.11 22.54 0.92
C ARG A 146 -15.92 21.59 1.15
N PRO A 147 -16.15 20.35 1.64
CA PRO A 147 -15.07 19.38 1.82
C PRO A 147 -14.43 19.09 0.47
N ARG A 148 -13.11 18.86 0.50
CA ARG A 148 -12.34 18.55 -0.70
C ARG A 148 -11.31 17.47 -0.43
N VAL A 149 -11.12 16.61 -1.42
CA VAL A 149 -10.02 15.65 -1.44
C VAL A 149 -9.00 16.16 -2.45
N MET A 150 -7.73 16.04 -2.10
CA MET A 150 -6.61 16.47 -2.92
C MET A 150 -5.60 15.34 -3.04
N LEU A 151 -5.12 15.09 -4.24
CA LEU A 151 -4.01 14.18 -4.49
C LEU A 151 -2.69 14.83 -4.09
N PHE A 152 -1.69 14.00 -3.76
CA PHE A 152 -0.35 14.50 -3.46
C PHE A 152 0.24 15.30 -4.63
N SER A 153 0.04 14.85 -5.87
CA SER A 153 0.50 15.57 -7.06
C SER A 153 -0.12 16.97 -7.18
N GLU A 154 -1.42 17.11 -6.91
CA GLU A 154 -2.11 18.39 -6.91
C GLU A 154 -1.57 19.34 -5.82
N LEU A 155 -1.20 18.79 -4.66
CA LEU A 155 -0.57 19.58 -3.59
C LEU A 155 0.82 20.08 -4.00
N VAL A 156 1.62 19.23 -4.66
CA VAL A 156 2.95 19.58 -5.16
C VAL A 156 2.86 20.75 -6.15
N GLU A 157 1.93 20.69 -7.10
CA GLU A 157 1.75 21.76 -8.09
C GLU A 157 1.36 23.08 -7.43
N LYS A 158 0.42 23.05 -6.47
CA LYS A 158 0.03 24.25 -5.71
C LYS A 158 1.15 24.85 -4.87
N ALA A 159 1.99 24.01 -4.28
CA ALA A 159 3.17 24.45 -3.55
C ALA A 159 4.22 25.07 -4.50
N ARG A 160 4.40 24.48 -5.68
CA ARG A 160 5.31 24.96 -6.73
C ARG A 160 4.88 26.33 -7.26
N GLU A 161 3.58 26.58 -7.41
CA GLU A 161 3.05 27.89 -7.83
C GLU A 161 3.33 29.02 -6.83
N ARG A 162 3.45 28.71 -5.53
CA ARG A 162 3.67 29.71 -4.46
C ARG A 162 5.13 29.92 -4.08
N ALA A 163 5.99 28.93 -4.33
CA ALA A 163 7.39 28.98 -3.93
C ALA A 163 8.28 29.48 -5.06
N VAL A 164 9.11 30.47 -4.77
CA VAL A 164 10.29 30.77 -5.59
C VAL A 164 11.35 29.70 -5.30
N ASP A 165 11.99 29.17 -6.34
CA ASP A 165 13.02 28.13 -6.24
C ASP A 165 12.55 26.85 -5.49
N PHE A 166 11.36 26.36 -5.83
CA PHE A 166 10.71 25.19 -5.20
C PHE A 166 11.66 24.01 -4.96
N GLU A 167 12.48 23.65 -5.94
CA GLU A 167 13.40 22.51 -5.84
C GLU A 167 14.45 22.68 -4.73
N ASP A 168 14.98 23.89 -4.55
CA ASP A 168 15.96 24.21 -3.51
C ASP A 168 15.31 24.25 -2.13
N VAL A 169 14.08 24.79 -2.04
CA VAL A 169 13.28 24.79 -0.80
C VAL A 169 13.06 23.35 -0.31
N ILE A 170 12.61 22.45 -1.19
CA ILE A 170 12.38 21.05 -0.84
C ILE A 170 13.69 20.34 -0.50
N SER A 171 14.76 20.56 -1.25
CA SER A 171 16.07 19.97 -0.95
C SER A 171 16.59 20.40 0.42
N SER A 172 16.47 21.69 0.74
CA SER A 172 16.89 22.24 2.03
C SER A 172 16.03 21.71 3.18
N PHE A 173 14.71 21.62 2.98
CA PHE A 173 13.80 21.06 3.98
C PHE A 173 14.14 19.61 4.30
N LEU A 174 14.29 18.76 3.29
CA LEU A 174 14.64 17.35 3.48
C LEU A 174 15.98 17.19 4.19
N LYS A 175 17.00 17.98 3.86
CA LYS A 175 18.30 17.98 4.58
C LYS A 175 18.19 18.42 6.04
N SER A 176 17.18 19.22 6.39
CA SER A 176 16.96 19.69 7.76
C SER A 176 16.24 18.66 8.66
N LEU A 177 15.61 17.64 8.06
CA LEU A 177 14.93 16.60 8.80
C LEU A 177 15.92 15.68 9.53
N PRO A 178 15.62 15.24 10.77
CA PRO A 178 16.45 14.29 11.51
C PRO A 178 16.76 13.01 10.72
N GLU A 179 17.97 12.49 10.87
CA GLU A 179 18.42 11.28 10.14
C GLU A 179 17.73 10.00 10.63
N GLU A 180 17.19 10.01 11.86
CA GLU A 180 16.53 8.86 12.47
C GLU A 180 15.13 8.59 11.90
N LEU A 181 14.53 9.57 11.21
CA LEU A 181 13.21 9.43 10.61
C LEU A 181 13.27 8.43 9.46
N ASP A 182 12.40 7.44 9.48
CA ASP A 182 12.31 6.50 8.35
C ASP A 182 11.69 7.18 7.10
N LYS A 183 11.78 6.52 5.94
CA LYS A 183 11.25 7.07 4.67
C LYS A 183 9.75 7.41 4.72
N ARG A 184 8.93 6.68 5.47
CA ARG A 184 7.50 7.00 5.64
C ARG A 184 7.37 8.27 6.46
N GLU A 185 8.09 8.37 7.57
CA GLU A 185 8.05 9.56 8.43
C GLU A 185 8.54 10.81 7.71
N ARG A 186 9.63 10.71 6.95
CA ARG A 186 10.14 11.79 6.10
C ARG A 186 9.15 12.17 5.00
N GLY A 187 8.46 11.18 4.41
CA GLY A 187 7.38 11.41 3.46
C GLY A 187 6.22 12.19 4.09
N VAL A 188 5.82 11.83 5.32
CA VAL A 188 4.79 12.56 6.08
C VAL A 188 5.19 14.00 6.37
N GLU A 189 6.43 14.24 6.83
CA GLU A 189 6.93 15.60 7.07
C GLU A 189 6.99 16.42 5.76
N LEU A 190 7.32 15.80 4.63
CA LEU A 190 7.30 16.47 3.32
C LEU A 190 5.87 16.87 2.92
N VAL A 191 4.90 15.98 3.03
CA VAL A 191 3.48 16.32 2.72
C VAL A 191 3.01 17.44 3.64
N TYR A 192 3.37 17.40 4.92
CA TYR A 192 3.04 18.46 5.88
C TYR A 192 3.64 19.81 5.48
N HIS A 193 4.93 19.83 5.13
CA HIS A 193 5.62 21.05 4.70
C HIS A 193 5.04 21.62 3.39
N LEU A 194 4.69 20.75 2.44
CA LEU A 194 4.04 21.16 1.19
C LEU A 194 2.66 21.77 1.43
N LEU A 195 1.89 21.26 2.40
CA LEU A 195 0.61 21.84 2.80
C LEU A 195 0.76 23.29 3.27
N ASP A 196 1.78 23.55 4.12
CA ASP A 196 2.11 24.91 4.58
C ASP A 196 2.53 25.82 3.43
N LEU A 197 3.41 25.31 2.55
CA LEU A 197 3.94 26.06 1.41
C LEU A 197 2.84 26.41 0.39
N ALA A 198 1.94 25.46 0.13
CA ALA A 198 0.75 25.66 -0.71
C ALA A 198 -0.31 26.54 -0.01
N GLY A 199 -0.19 26.77 1.31
CA GLY A 199 -1.14 27.51 2.14
C GLY A 199 -2.58 27.08 1.95
N GLU A 200 -2.79 25.76 1.85
CA GLU A 200 -4.09 25.12 1.75
C GLU A 200 -4.71 24.96 3.15
N LYS A 201 -6.04 25.15 3.26
CA LYS A 201 -6.78 25.09 4.53
C LYS A 201 -7.91 24.06 4.49
N GLY A 202 -8.34 23.59 5.66
CA GLY A 202 -9.41 22.61 5.79
C GLY A 202 -10.83 23.14 5.51
N PRO A 203 -11.84 22.25 5.57
CA PRO A 203 -11.71 20.81 5.81
C PRO A 203 -11.32 20.07 4.52
N MET A 204 -10.24 19.28 4.58
CA MET A 204 -9.78 18.50 3.44
C MET A 204 -9.01 17.25 3.84
N ILE A 205 -8.79 16.35 2.88
CA ILE A 205 -7.86 15.23 3.02
C ILE A 205 -6.91 15.26 1.82
N VAL A 206 -5.59 15.26 2.09
CA VAL A 206 -4.57 15.01 1.08
C VAL A 206 -4.25 13.52 1.08
N THR A 207 -4.24 12.90 -0.10
CA THR A 207 -4.08 11.44 -0.25
C THR A 207 -3.06 11.08 -1.31
N GLY A 208 -2.35 9.97 -1.12
CA GLY A 208 -1.29 9.47 -1.99
C GLY A 208 -0.64 8.21 -1.42
N PHE A 209 0.54 7.85 -1.87
CA PHE A 209 1.24 6.65 -1.42
C PHE A 209 2.52 6.96 -0.65
N LEU A 210 2.91 6.09 0.27
CA LEU A 210 4.23 6.13 0.92
C LEU A 210 5.11 4.96 0.47
N PRO A 211 6.43 5.16 0.36
CA PRO A 211 7.37 4.07 0.05
C PRO A 211 7.46 3.00 1.15
N PRO A 212 7.68 1.70 0.85
CA PRO A 212 7.92 1.14 -0.49
C PRO A 212 6.66 0.60 -1.18
N TYR A 213 6.67 0.63 -2.51
CA TYR A 213 5.74 -0.05 -3.41
C TYR A 213 6.33 -1.37 -3.91
N TYR A 214 5.51 -2.42 -3.96
CA TYR A 214 5.83 -3.68 -4.62
C TYR A 214 4.72 -3.99 -5.64
N PRO A 215 5.04 -4.13 -6.93
CA PRO A 215 4.06 -4.53 -7.93
C PRO A 215 3.65 -6.01 -7.75
N PRO A 216 2.39 -6.39 -8.01
CA PRO A 216 2.03 -7.80 -8.08
C PRO A 216 2.62 -8.45 -9.34
N ARG A 217 3.13 -9.67 -9.22
CA ARG A 217 3.62 -10.47 -10.37
C ARG A 217 3.04 -11.87 -10.34
N LEU A 218 2.14 -12.16 -11.28
CA LEU A 218 1.38 -13.42 -11.34
C LEU A 218 1.58 -14.14 -12.66
N ASN A 219 1.67 -15.47 -12.67
CA ASN A 219 1.57 -16.24 -13.91
C ASN A 219 0.11 -16.34 -14.39
N ARG A 220 -0.34 -15.38 -15.21
CA ARG A 220 -1.74 -15.25 -15.67
C ARG A 220 -2.15 -16.29 -16.72
N ARG A 221 -1.18 -17.00 -17.30
CA ARG A 221 -1.30 -17.96 -18.42
C ARG A 221 -1.58 -17.28 -19.76
N GLU A 222 -1.24 -15.99 -19.86
CA GLU A 222 -1.47 -15.18 -21.05
C GLU A 222 -0.31 -15.38 -22.04
N THR A 223 0.92 -15.44 -21.55
CA THR A 223 2.11 -15.68 -22.39
C THR A 223 2.55 -17.14 -22.38
N GLU A 224 3.32 -17.54 -23.38
CA GLU A 224 3.85 -18.90 -23.43
C GLU A 224 4.91 -19.14 -22.35
N GLY A 225 5.69 -18.11 -21.98
CA GLY A 225 6.63 -18.20 -20.86
C GLY A 225 5.94 -18.50 -19.53
N GLU A 226 4.78 -17.88 -19.26
CA GLU A 226 3.99 -18.21 -18.06
C GLU A 226 3.47 -19.65 -18.09
N ARG A 227 3.01 -20.13 -19.25
CA ARG A 227 2.56 -21.52 -19.42
C ARG A 227 3.73 -22.51 -19.28
N ALA A 228 4.92 -22.15 -19.76
CA ALA A 228 6.13 -22.95 -19.61
C ALA A 228 6.52 -23.12 -18.13
N ILE A 229 6.48 -22.05 -17.32
CA ILE A 229 6.69 -22.17 -15.86
C ILE A 229 5.69 -23.16 -15.24
N LEU A 230 4.41 -23.07 -15.60
CA LEU A 230 3.40 -23.96 -15.03
C LEU A 230 3.63 -25.43 -15.40
N ARG A 231 4.05 -25.71 -16.66
CA ARG A 231 4.44 -27.06 -17.06
C ARG A 231 5.68 -27.54 -16.31
N ALA A 232 6.68 -26.67 -16.12
CA ALA A 232 7.88 -27.01 -15.35
C ALA A 232 7.56 -27.34 -13.87
N VAL A 233 6.65 -26.59 -13.25
CA VAL A 233 6.17 -26.87 -11.89
C VAL A 233 5.40 -28.19 -11.83
N GLU A 234 4.56 -28.49 -12.82
CA GLU A 234 3.86 -29.78 -12.87
C GLU A 234 4.84 -30.96 -13.02
N ARG A 235 5.88 -30.81 -13.84
CA ARG A 235 6.96 -31.79 -13.95
C ARG A 235 7.71 -31.96 -12.62
N LEU A 236 7.96 -30.87 -11.89
CA LEU A 236 8.56 -30.91 -10.56
C LEU A 236 7.68 -31.69 -9.58
N ARG A 237 6.36 -31.45 -9.58
CA ARG A 237 5.42 -32.21 -8.74
C ARG A 237 5.49 -33.71 -9.03
N GLN A 238 5.47 -34.09 -10.30
CA GLN A 238 5.59 -35.50 -10.71
C GLN A 238 6.92 -36.13 -10.32
N GLU A 239 8.01 -35.36 -10.28
CA GLU A 239 9.31 -35.83 -9.77
C GLU A 239 9.27 -36.02 -8.25
N GLY A 240 8.65 -35.09 -7.52
CA GLY A 240 8.42 -35.22 -6.07
C GLY A 240 7.62 -36.48 -5.72
N GLU A 241 6.50 -36.73 -6.41
CA GLU A 241 5.65 -37.90 -6.16
C GLU A 241 6.41 -39.23 -6.37
N LYS A 242 7.32 -39.30 -7.37
CA LYS A 242 8.19 -40.49 -7.56
C LYS A 242 9.17 -40.72 -6.40
N ALA A 243 9.46 -39.67 -5.62
CA ALA A 243 10.33 -39.70 -4.47
C ALA A 243 9.57 -39.73 -3.14
N ASP A 244 8.25 -39.99 -3.15
CA ASP A 244 7.37 -39.95 -1.97
C ASP A 244 7.37 -38.58 -1.26
N LEU A 245 7.45 -37.51 -2.07
CA LEU A 245 7.44 -36.12 -1.63
C LEU A 245 6.27 -35.36 -2.25
N HIS A 246 5.34 -34.94 -1.39
CA HIS A 246 4.19 -34.16 -1.85
C HIS A 246 4.54 -32.68 -1.98
N ILE A 247 4.60 -32.17 -3.22
CA ILE A 247 4.87 -30.76 -3.53
C ILE A 247 3.55 -30.03 -3.77
N SER A 248 3.25 -29.05 -2.93
CA SER A 248 2.06 -28.20 -3.06
C SER A 248 2.35 -26.95 -3.89
N THR A 249 1.31 -26.35 -4.47
CA THR A 249 1.40 -25.10 -5.24
C THR A 249 0.38 -24.09 -4.73
N THR A 250 0.75 -22.81 -4.72
CA THR A 250 -0.18 -21.70 -4.54
C THR A 250 0.07 -20.61 -5.58
N GLU A 251 -0.99 -19.89 -5.97
CA GLU A 251 -0.93 -18.93 -7.07
C GLU A 251 -0.20 -17.64 -6.67
N VAL A 252 -0.25 -17.28 -5.37
CA VAL A 252 0.30 -16.02 -4.86
C VAL A 252 1.07 -16.31 -3.57
N PHE A 253 2.34 -15.90 -3.51
CA PHE A 253 3.08 -15.79 -2.27
C PHE A 253 2.57 -14.58 -1.49
N SER A 254 2.04 -14.81 -0.29
CA SER A 254 1.48 -13.75 0.57
C SER A 254 2.54 -12.95 1.33
N GLY A 255 3.80 -13.40 1.31
CA GLY A 255 4.94 -12.58 1.75
C GLY A 255 5.37 -11.61 0.66
N ILE A 256 5.94 -10.48 1.06
CA ILE A 256 6.55 -9.54 0.11
C ILE A 256 7.88 -10.14 -0.34
N ILE A 257 8.12 -10.19 -1.66
CA ILE A 257 9.33 -10.77 -2.24
C ILE A 257 9.80 -9.98 -3.45
N ASP A 258 11.10 -9.94 -3.69
CA ASP A 258 11.70 -9.17 -4.79
C ASP A 258 11.33 -9.70 -6.19
N LEU A 259 10.75 -10.89 -6.30
CA LEU A 259 10.16 -11.39 -7.55
C LEU A 259 9.07 -10.47 -8.11
N SER A 260 8.46 -9.62 -7.26
CA SER A 260 7.61 -8.53 -7.69
C SER A 260 8.25 -7.66 -8.78
N TYR A 261 9.56 -7.40 -8.71
CA TYR A 261 10.27 -6.52 -9.65
C TYR A 261 10.58 -7.14 -11.02
N PHE A 262 10.10 -8.35 -11.30
CA PHE A 262 10.32 -9.04 -12.58
C PHE A 262 9.37 -8.58 -13.70
N GLY A 263 8.51 -7.62 -13.40
CA GLY A 263 7.68 -6.93 -14.37
C GLY A 263 6.49 -6.26 -13.72
N PHE A 264 5.88 -5.33 -14.45
CA PHE A 264 4.61 -4.73 -14.05
C PHE A 264 3.52 -5.20 -15.01
N GLN A 265 2.41 -5.69 -14.43
CA GLN A 265 1.31 -6.27 -15.21
C GLN A 265 0.07 -5.35 -15.29
N GLY A 266 0.27 -4.05 -15.11
CA GLY A 266 -0.69 -2.98 -15.40
C GLY A 266 -0.16 -2.06 -16.49
N ASP A 267 -0.81 -0.92 -16.72
CA ASP A 267 -0.41 0.01 -17.77
C ASP A 267 0.74 0.90 -17.32
N GLY A 268 1.66 1.26 -18.21
CA GLY A 268 2.81 2.11 -17.85
C GLY A 268 2.41 3.43 -17.16
N GLU A 269 1.27 3.99 -17.55
CA GLU A 269 0.66 5.20 -16.97
C GLU A 269 0.29 5.03 -15.49
N ASP A 270 -0.05 3.81 -15.03
CA ASP A 270 -0.31 3.54 -13.61
C ASP A 270 0.94 3.75 -12.75
N LEU A 271 2.12 3.41 -13.28
CA LEU A 271 3.38 3.64 -12.57
C LEU A 271 3.74 5.13 -12.53
N ASP A 272 3.38 5.88 -13.56
CA ASP A 272 3.55 7.33 -13.59
C ASP A 272 2.64 8.00 -12.54
N LEU A 273 1.38 7.58 -12.46
CA LEU A 273 0.45 8.04 -11.41
C LEU A 273 0.95 7.71 -10.00
N LEU A 274 1.53 6.52 -9.80
CA LEU A 274 2.16 6.15 -8.54
C LEU A 274 3.33 7.09 -8.21
N ALA A 275 4.20 7.35 -9.18
CA ALA A 275 5.37 8.21 -9.02
C ALA A 275 4.97 9.65 -8.63
N GLU A 276 4.01 10.23 -9.35
CA GLU A 276 3.47 11.57 -9.11
C GLU A 276 2.81 11.70 -7.74
N ASN A 277 2.24 10.60 -7.22
CA ASN A 277 1.50 10.59 -5.95
C ASN A 277 2.28 9.98 -4.77
N THR A 278 3.60 9.80 -4.92
CA THR A 278 4.47 9.28 -3.85
C THR A 278 5.49 10.33 -3.41
N PRO A 279 5.46 10.80 -2.15
CA PRO A 279 6.49 11.68 -1.61
C PRO A 279 7.87 11.02 -1.70
N LEU A 280 8.92 11.84 -1.83
CA LEU A 280 10.32 11.43 -1.94
C LEU A 280 10.69 10.69 -3.24
N TRP A 281 9.76 10.51 -4.18
CA TRP A 281 10.02 9.85 -5.46
C TRP A 281 11.13 10.55 -6.24
N GLY A 282 12.08 9.78 -6.78
CA GLY A 282 13.24 10.30 -7.51
C GLY A 282 14.24 11.09 -6.64
N ARG A 283 14.02 11.13 -5.32
CA ARG A 283 14.92 11.75 -4.33
C ARG A 283 15.45 10.69 -3.37
N GLU A 284 14.89 10.60 -2.17
CA GLU A 284 15.29 9.62 -1.14
C GLU A 284 14.65 8.24 -1.36
N TYR A 285 13.64 8.17 -2.24
CA TYR A 285 13.08 6.93 -2.73
C TYR A 285 13.43 6.75 -4.22
N SER A 286 14.44 5.91 -4.46
CA SER A 286 14.80 5.44 -5.80
C SER A 286 14.01 4.18 -6.11
N PHE A 287 13.35 4.17 -7.27
CA PHE A 287 12.54 3.06 -7.77
C PHE A 287 12.78 2.87 -9.27
N PRO A 288 13.04 1.64 -9.76
CA PRO A 288 13.42 1.36 -11.15
C PRO A 288 12.19 1.33 -12.07
N LEU A 289 11.52 2.48 -12.22
CA LEU A 289 10.22 2.57 -12.90
C LEU A 289 10.32 2.23 -14.39
N GLU A 290 11.30 2.82 -15.09
CA GLU A 290 11.47 2.62 -16.54
C GLU A 290 11.91 1.18 -16.85
N GLU A 291 12.82 0.61 -16.05
CA GLU A 291 13.21 -0.78 -16.18
C GLU A 291 12.02 -1.72 -15.94
N LEU A 292 11.20 -1.45 -14.91
CA LEU A 292 10.05 -2.28 -14.59
C LEU A 292 8.99 -2.27 -15.71
N LYS A 293 8.79 -1.14 -16.40
CA LYS A 293 7.90 -1.03 -17.57
C LYS A 293 8.34 -1.91 -18.74
N MET A 294 9.64 -2.19 -18.87
CA MET A 294 10.20 -2.99 -19.97
C MET A 294 10.22 -4.50 -19.67
N LEU A 295 10.03 -4.90 -18.42
CA LEU A 295 10.14 -6.28 -17.99
C LEU A 295 8.76 -6.97 -17.96
N ASP A 296 8.71 -8.16 -18.54
CA ASP A 296 7.63 -9.12 -18.33
C ASP A 296 8.22 -10.53 -18.19
N VAL A 297 8.90 -10.77 -17.07
CA VAL A 297 9.58 -12.03 -16.81
C VAL A 297 8.70 -12.91 -15.91
N PRO A 298 8.22 -14.07 -16.39
CA PRO A 298 7.51 -15.04 -15.57
C PRO A 298 8.39 -15.49 -14.38
N ALA A 299 7.78 -15.62 -13.21
CA ALA A 299 8.50 -15.91 -11.97
C ALA A 299 7.90 -17.12 -11.24
N VAL A 300 8.74 -17.89 -10.57
CA VAL A 300 8.34 -18.96 -9.66
C VAL A 300 9.25 -18.94 -8.44
N ASN A 301 8.66 -19.08 -7.26
CA ASN A 301 9.41 -19.17 -6.00
C ASN A 301 9.32 -20.60 -5.47
N PHE A 302 10.46 -21.21 -5.19
CA PHE A 302 10.56 -22.51 -4.54
C PHE A 302 11.76 -22.52 -3.61
N GLY A 303 11.54 -22.85 -2.34
CA GLY A 303 12.54 -22.64 -1.29
C GLY A 303 12.41 -23.60 -0.11
N PRO A 304 13.12 -23.32 1.00
CA PRO A 304 13.14 -24.18 2.17
C PRO A 304 11.76 -24.26 2.85
N LEU A 305 11.57 -25.35 3.59
CA LEU A 305 10.48 -25.47 4.55
C LEU A 305 10.81 -24.62 5.80
N GLY A 306 10.16 -23.47 5.90
CA GLY A 306 10.28 -22.53 7.02
C GLY A 306 9.12 -22.60 8.00
N LYS A 307 9.33 -22.06 9.20
CA LYS A 307 8.26 -21.78 10.16
C LYS A 307 8.60 -20.51 10.94
N ASP A 308 7.54 -19.77 11.29
CA ASP A 308 7.59 -18.59 12.14
C ASP A 308 8.32 -17.39 11.50
N ASP A 309 8.13 -17.19 10.20
CA ASP A 309 8.63 -16.04 9.43
C ASP A 309 8.34 -14.71 10.14
N HIS A 310 9.38 -13.89 10.34
CA HIS A 310 9.35 -12.60 11.05
C HIS A 310 8.90 -12.69 12.52
N LYS A 311 9.02 -13.86 13.14
CA LYS A 311 8.79 -14.06 14.57
C LYS A 311 10.07 -14.54 15.24
N VAL A 312 10.12 -14.43 16.57
CA VAL A 312 11.29 -14.83 17.38
C VAL A 312 11.76 -16.27 17.12
N GLY A 313 10.86 -17.15 16.68
CA GLY A 313 11.17 -18.55 16.39
C GLY A 313 11.58 -18.85 14.95
N GLU A 314 11.80 -17.85 14.09
CA GLU A 314 12.07 -18.06 12.66
C GLU A 314 13.16 -19.12 12.42
N ARG A 315 12.83 -20.16 11.65
CA ARG A 315 13.71 -21.32 11.41
C ARG A 315 13.33 -22.08 10.15
N ILE A 316 14.29 -22.85 9.64
CA ILE A 316 14.10 -23.77 8.51
C ILE A 316 14.32 -25.22 8.91
N TYR A 317 13.76 -26.16 8.15
CA TYR A 317 13.99 -27.59 8.33
C TYR A 317 15.26 -28.05 7.57
N LEU A 318 16.35 -28.22 8.31
CA LEU A 318 17.69 -28.50 7.74
C LEU A 318 17.78 -29.76 6.87
N PRO A 319 17.22 -30.93 7.22
CA PRO A 319 17.30 -32.12 6.36
C PRO A 319 16.69 -31.87 4.98
N PHE A 320 15.55 -31.17 4.91
CA PHE A 320 14.98 -30.80 3.63
C PHE A 320 15.89 -29.83 2.87
N TYR A 321 16.38 -28.79 3.55
CA TYR A 321 17.23 -27.77 2.92
C TYR A 321 18.55 -28.31 2.37
N LEU A 322 19.21 -29.23 3.08
CA LEU A 322 20.52 -29.76 2.72
C LEU A 322 20.43 -30.98 1.80
N ASP A 323 19.48 -31.89 2.04
CA ASP A 323 19.49 -33.21 1.39
C ASP A 323 18.45 -33.32 0.27
N THR A 324 17.35 -32.56 0.34
CA THR A 324 16.20 -32.71 -0.59
C THR A 324 16.06 -31.56 -1.57
N LEU A 325 16.03 -30.32 -1.07
CA LEU A 325 15.81 -29.11 -1.85
C LEU A 325 16.83 -28.94 -2.99
N PRO A 326 18.14 -29.21 -2.84
CA PRO A 326 19.10 -28.96 -3.92
C PRO A 326 18.81 -29.77 -5.18
N GLY A 327 18.40 -31.04 -5.02
CA GLY A 327 18.02 -31.90 -6.14
C GLY A 327 16.75 -31.40 -6.83
N LEU A 328 15.69 -31.15 -6.05
CA LEU A 328 14.42 -30.63 -6.58
C LEU A 328 14.59 -29.26 -7.25
N PHE A 329 15.38 -28.37 -6.67
CA PHE A 329 15.66 -27.04 -7.22
C PHE A 329 16.44 -27.14 -8.53
N SER A 330 17.46 -28.01 -8.60
CA SER A 330 18.17 -28.27 -9.85
C SER A 330 17.25 -28.84 -10.94
N SER A 331 16.32 -29.73 -10.59
CA SER A 331 15.32 -30.24 -11.52
C SER A 331 14.37 -29.16 -12.00
N LEU A 332 13.88 -28.28 -11.10
CA LEU A 332 13.04 -27.15 -11.46
C LEU A 332 13.73 -26.22 -12.47
N VAL A 333 14.99 -25.83 -12.20
CA VAL A 333 15.78 -24.98 -13.11
C VAL A 333 15.91 -25.63 -14.50
N ARG A 334 16.23 -26.93 -14.55
CA ARG A 334 16.29 -27.67 -15.81
C ARG A 334 14.95 -27.68 -16.53
N PHE A 335 13.85 -27.96 -15.82
CA PHE A 335 12.52 -28.01 -16.42
C PHE A 335 12.09 -26.65 -16.96
N VAL A 336 12.34 -25.56 -16.22
CA VAL A 336 12.10 -24.21 -16.72
C VAL A 336 12.87 -23.96 -18.02
N ALA A 337 14.17 -24.29 -18.07
CA ALA A 337 14.97 -24.11 -19.27
C ALA A 337 14.46 -24.92 -20.48
N GLU A 338 14.07 -26.18 -20.27
CA GLU A 338 13.53 -27.05 -21.32
C GLU A 338 12.16 -26.58 -21.83
N GLU A 339 11.24 -26.22 -20.93
CA GLU A 339 9.89 -25.76 -21.29
C GLU A 339 9.94 -24.38 -21.97
N SER A 340 10.85 -23.50 -21.56
CA SER A 340 11.09 -22.21 -22.22
C SER A 340 11.70 -22.39 -23.61
N ALA A 341 12.68 -23.28 -23.79
CA ALA A 341 13.26 -23.54 -25.11
C ALA A 341 12.27 -24.22 -26.09
N ALA A 342 11.31 -24.98 -25.57
CA ALA A 342 10.22 -25.54 -26.37
C ALA A 342 9.17 -24.49 -26.77
N ALA A 343 8.97 -23.46 -25.95
CA ALA A 343 8.04 -22.35 -26.19
C ALA A 343 8.48 -21.38 -27.29
N GLU A 344 9.79 -21.28 -27.55
CA GLU A 344 10.37 -20.39 -28.58
C GLU A 344 10.36 -20.98 -30.00
N LYS A 345 10.01 -22.27 -30.14
CA LYS A 345 9.89 -22.98 -31.42
C LYS A 345 8.46 -22.99 -31.91
#